data_AF-A0A1H9HAH5-F1
#
_entry.id   AF-A0A1H9HAH5-F1
#
_cell.length_a   1.000
_cell.length_b   1.000
_cell.length_c   1.000
_cell.angle_alpha   90.00
_cell.angle_beta   90.00
_cell.angle_gamma   90.00
#
_symmetry.space_group_name_H-M   'P 1'
#
loop_
_entity.id
_entity.type
_entity.pdbx_description
1 polymer ?
#
loop_
_entity_poly.entity_id
_entity_poly.type
_entity_poly.pdbx_seq_one_letter_code
_entity_poly.pdbx_strand_id
1 'polypeptide(L)'
;MQDDLALFQYLQVARTPIPGAIFYRRARALLLAYEAEQKRYGEEILKAISKAFATFIDAVQTGALPHPVKHSLWHTFLAFYKASTKRPFQENSNSLQATYFARDILLVAISEDKDNAFNAITTAFKASSQKVIERKYPTQAVDFEDVYQEAMISLFKNPPSPDKAHTAQLFSFFRTILVRRAADAFQRDQKIDPPEDLTINPSENRNNINDFTDHIIEANNLAELFGSDDIDKILTKALNKLGPDCRSLLKYKYFDQLKQRQIAEKKGWSTNSVGTRISRCLSKIKDILNGGKK
;
A
#
# COMPACT_ATOMS: atom_id res chain seq x y z
N MET A 1 -0.25 -6.87 -4.92
CA MET A 1 -0.63 -6.81 -6.36
C MET A 1 0.08 -5.70 -7.10
N GLN A 2 -0.11 -4.40 -6.80
CA GLN A 2 0.60 -3.34 -7.53
C GLN A 2 2.11 -3.38 -7.29
N ASP A 3 2.52 -3.59 -6.04
CA ASP A 3 3.93 -3.80 -5.69
C ASP A 3 4.52 -5.04 -6.40
N ASP A 4 3.78 -6.14 -6.47
CA ASP A 4 4.22 -7.35 -7.19
C ASP A 4 4.35 -7.09 -8.70
N LEU A 5 3.43 -6.35 -9.30
CA LEU A 5 3.51 -5.95 -10.71
C LEU A 5 4.72 -5.05 -10.95
N ALA A 6 4.96 -4.07 -10.08
CA ALA A 6 6.13 -3.21 -10.15
C ALA A 6 7.42 -4.02 -10.01
N LEU A 7 7.49 -4.96 -9.07
CA LEU A 7 8.64 -5.86 -8.92
C LEU A 7 8.80 -6.77 -10.15
N PHE A 8 7.72 -7.28 -10.72
CA PHE A 8 7.77 -8.11 -11.93
C PHE A 8 8.38 -7.31 -13.09
N GLN A 9 7.88 -6.11 -13.35
CA GLN A 9 8.40 -5.21 -14.38
C GLN A 9 9.86 -4.83 -14.13
N TYR A 10 10.23 -4.61 -12.86
CA TYR A 10 11.60 -4.31 -12.47
C TYR A 10 12.57 -5.47 -12.77
N LEU A 11 12.15 -6.71 -12.52
CA LEU A 11 12.95 -7.91 -12.81
C LEU A 11 13.03 -8.25 -14.31
N GLN A 12 12.07 -7.78 -15.11
CA GLN A 12 12.07 -7.96 -16.56
C GLN A 12 13.08 -7.08 -17.32
N VAL A 13 13.76 -6.16 -16.64
CA VAL A 13 14.81 -5.33 -17.25
C VAL A 13 16.03 -6.20 -17.59
N ALA A 14 15.94 -6.91 -18.72
CA ALA A 14 16.81 -8.02 -19.14
C ALA A 14 18.29 -7.67 -19.35
N ARG A 15 18.66 -6.38 -19.24
CA ARG A 15 20.01 -5.89 -19.58
C ARG A 15 20.88 -5.57 -18.38
N THR A 16 20.33 -5.52 -17.17
CA THR A 16 21.12 -5.16 -15.97
C THR A 16 21.10 -6.28 -14.94
N PRO A 17 22.26 -6.61 -14.33
CA PRO A 17 22.32 -7.62 -13.28
C PRO A 17 21.75 -7.13 -11.94
N ILE A 18 21.53 -5.81 -11.81
CA ILE A 18 21.19 -5.17 -10.54
C ILE A 18 19.81 -5.62 -10.00
N PRO A 19 18.71 -5.61 -10.78
CA PRO A 19 17.41 -6.07 -10.30
C PRO A 19 17.44 -7.49 -9.74
N GLY A 20 18.09 -8.40 -10.48
CA GLY A 20 18.27 -9.78 -10.05
C GLY A 20 19.12 -9.88 -8.78
N ALA A 21 20.22 -9.12 -8.68
CA ALA A 21 21.07 -9.12 -7.50
C ALA A 21 20.34 -8.63 -6.24
N ILE A 22 19.56 -7.55 -6.33
CA ILE A 22 18.78 -7.03 -5.19
C ILE A 22 17.77 -8.08 -4.71
N PHE A 23 17.01 -8.68 -5.63
CA PHE A 23 16.07 -9.75 -5.31
C PHE A 23 16.80 -10.93 -4.65
N TYR A 24 17.89 -11.40 -5.24
CA TYR A 24 18.64 -12.55 -4.75
C TYR A 24 19.16 -12.33 -3.34
N ARG A 25 19.75 -11.16 -3.04
CA ARG A 25 20.28 -10.86 -1.69
C ARG A 25 19.18 -10.97 -0.62
N ARG A 26 18.00 -10.40 -0.88
CA ARG A 26 16.89 -10.44 0.08
C ARG A 26 16.29 -11.84 0.20
N ALA A 27 16.03 -12.51 -0.92
CA ALA A 27 15.51 -13.87 -0.96
C ALA A 27 16.44 -14.86 -0.23
N ARG A 28 17.76 -14.75 -0.49
CA ARG A 28 18.80 -15.52 0.20
C ARG A 28 18.79 -15.26 1.70
N ALA A 29 18.69 -14.00 2.13
CA ALA A 29 18.66 -13.67 3.55
C ALA A 29 17.46 -14.32 4.28
N LEU A 30 16.26 -14.24 3.70
CA LEU A 30 15.06 -14.86 4.26
C LEU A 30 15.15 -16.39 4.29
N LEU A 31 15.59 -17.01 3.19
CA LEU A 31 15.76 -18.47 3.14
C LEU A 31 16.83 -18.96 4.10
N LEU A 32 17.96 -18.25 4.25
CA LEU A 32 18.98 -18.63 5.24
C LEU A 32 18.47 -18.50 6.67
N ALA A 33 17.66 -17.48 6.98
CA ALA A 33 17.01 -17.35 8.28
C ALA A 33 16.06 -18.53 8.55
N TYR A 34 15.20 -18.86 7.58
CA TYR A 34 14.31 -20.02 7.66
C TYR A 34 15.09 -21.34 7.84
N GLU A 35 16.12 -21.58 7.03
CA GLU A 35 16.91 -22.81 7.11
C GLU A 35 17.64 -22.94 8.45
N ALA A 36 18.10 -21.80 9.01
CA ALA A 36 18.68 -21.75 10.35
C ALA A 36 17.65 -22.11 11.44
N GLU A 37 16.39 -21.67 11.35
CA GLU A 37 15.30 -22.10 12.26
C GLU A 37 15.10 -23.62 12.21
N GLN A 38 15.27 -24.21 11.03
CA GLN A 38 15.18 -25.65 10.82
C GLN A 38 16.47 -26.40 11.22
N LYS A 39 17.48 -25.71 11.76
CA LYS A 39 18.81 -26.24 12.08
C LYS A 39 19.51 -26.88 10.88
N ARG A 40 19.25 -26.36 9.68
CA ARG A 40 19.86 -26.82 8.43
C ARG A 40 20.88 -25.78 7.97
N TYR A 41 22.08 -26.26 7.68
CA TYR A 41 23.19 -25.42 7.26
C TYR A 41 23.99 -26.10 6.14
N GLY A 42 24.85 -25.33 5.47
CA GLY A 42 25.85 -25.86 4.56
C GLY A 42 25.69 -25.45 3.10
N GLU A 43 26.66 -25.86 2.30
CA GLU A 43 26.82 -25.49 0.88
C GLU A 43 25.63 -25.90 0.01
N GLU A 44 25.01 -27.04 0.32
CA GLU A 44 23.84 -27.55 -0.40
C GLU A 44 22.64 -26.59 -0.37
N ILE A 45 22.47 -25.85 0.71
CA ILE A 45 21.40 -24.85 0.83
C ILE A 45 21.68 -23.67 -0.08
N LEU A 46 22.92 -23.19 -0.09
CA LEU A 46 23.33 -22.09 -0.96
C LEU A 46 23.22 -22.49 -2.44
N LYS A 47 23.62 -23.71 -2.80
CA LYS A 47 23.45 -24.27 -4.15
C LYS A 47 21.98 -24.32 -4.56
N ALA A 48 21.11 -24.76 -3.66
CA ALA A 48 19.67 -24.82 -3.92
C ALA A 48 19.06 -23.41 -4.11
N ILE A 49 19.42 -22.44 -3.27
CA ILE A 49 18.96 -21.04 -3.39
C ILE A 49 19.40 -20.46 -4.74
N SER A 50 20.68 -20.63 -5.10
CA SER A 50 21.22 -20.14 -6.38
C SER A 50 20.56 -20.80 -7.58
N LYS A 51 20.35 -22.12 -7.54
CA LYS A 51 19.66 -22.85 -8.62
C LYS A 51 18.22 -22.38 -8.79
N ALA A 52 17.47 -22.28 -7.68
CA ALA A 52 16.10 -21.81 -7.69
C ALA A 52 16.00 -20.38 -8.24
N PHE A 53 16.92 -19.50 -7.85
CA PHE A 53 16.97 -18.14 -8.34
C PHE A 53 17.28 -18.07 -9.83
N ALA A 54 18.26 -18.83 -10.32
CA ALA A 54 18.59 -18.88 -11.74
C ALA A 54 17.39 -19.33 -12.58
N THR A 55 16.66 -20.37 -12.15
CA THR A 55 15.46 -20.83 -12.87
C THR A 55 14.31 -19.82 -12.78
N PHE A 56 14.12 -19.18 -11.62
CA PHE A 56 13.09 -18.16 -11.45
C PHE A 56 13.34 -16.93 -12.32
N ILE A 57 14.56 -16.39 -12.31
CA ILE A 57 14.89 -15.17 -13.07
C ILE A 57 14.84 -15.43 -14.57
N ASP A 58 15.29 -16.62 -15.01
CA ASP A 58 15.15 -17.05 -16.40
C ASP A 58 13.67 -17.11 -16.81
N ALA A 59 12.80 -17.68 -15.96
CA ALA A 59 11.37 -17.73 -16.24
C ALA A 59 10.73 -16.33 -16.31
N VAL A 60 11.17 -15.38 -15.49
CA VAL A 60 10.71 -13.98 -15.54
C VAL A 60 11.16 -13.29 -16.83
N GLN A 61 12.43 -13.45 -17.21
CA GLN A 61 13.05 -12.74 -18.34
C GLN A 61 12.65 -13.31 -19.69
N THR A 62 12.44 -14.63 -19.79
CA THR A 62 11.98 -15.31 -21.02
C THR A 62 10.47 -15.23 -21.21
N GLY A 63 9.72 -14.72 -20.24
CA GLY A 63 8.26 -14.69 -20.25
C GLY A 63 7.59 -16.04 -19.99
N ALA A 64 8.35 -17.06 -19.58
CA ALA A 64 7.79 -18.35 -19.18
C ALA A 64 6.94 -18.25 -17.90
N LEU A 65 7.13 -17.21 -17.09
CA LEU A 65 6.23 -16.85 -16.00
C LEU A 65 5.17 -15.84 -16.49
N PRO A 66 3.91 -16.27 -16.73
CA PRO A 66 2.88 -15.38 -17.26
C PRO A 66 2.42 -14.35 -16.21
N HIS A 67 2.17 -13.13 -16.67
CA HIS A 67 1.50 -12.09 -15.89
C HIS A 67 0.00 -12.01 -16.30
N PRO A 68 -0.95 -11.88 -15.36
CA PRO A 68 -0.76 -11.73 -13.92
C PRO A 68 -0.33 -13.01 -13.24
N VAL A 69 0.68 -12.90 -12.37
CA VAL A 69 1.12 -14.03 -11.54
C VAL A 69 0.02 -14.30 -10.52
N LYS A 70 -0.49 -15.54 -10.46
CA LYS A 70 -1.59 -15.94 -9.55
C LYS A 70 -1.23 -15.77 -8.07
N HIS A 71 0.06 -15.81 -7.76
CA HIS A 71 0.62 -15.64 -6.42
C HIS A 71 1.62 -14.48 -6.42
N SER A 72 1.96 -13.93 -5.26
CA SER A 72 3.05 -12.95 -5.15
C SER A 72 4.35 -13.54 -5.70
N LEU A 73 5.25 -12.71 -6.20
CA LEU A 73 6.54 -13.18 -6.72
C LEU A 73 7.38 -13.94 -5.69
N TRP A 74 7.25 -13.59 -4.42
CA TRP A 74 7.90 -14.33 -3.33
C TRP A 74 7.41 -15.79 -3.26
N HIS A 75 6.10 -16.01 -3.17
CA HIS A 75 5.51 -17.35 -3.18
C HIS A 75 5.84 -18.14 -4.45
N THR A 76 5.87 -17.47 -5.61
CA THR A 76 6.31 -18.10 -6.86
C THR A 76 7.77 -18.56 -6.76
N PHE A 77 8.68 -17.70 -6.28
CA PHE A 77 10.07 -18.07 -6.06
C PHE A 77 10.23 -19.22 -5.05
N LEU A 78 9.45 -19.23 -3.97
CA LEU A 78 9.43 -20.35 -3.01
C LEU A 78 9.03 -21.68 -3.67
N ALA A 79 8.14 -21.67 -4.67
CA ALA A 79 7.79 -22.88 -5.42
C ALA A 79 9.00 -23.42 -6.22
N PHE A 80 9.79 -22.55 -6.86
CA PHE A 80 11.05 -22.96 -7.50
C PHE A 80 12.05 -23.54 -6.49
N TYR A 81 12.16 -22.92 -5.32
CA TYR A 81 13.02 -23.42 -4.26
C TYR A 81 12.59 -24.79 -3.74
N LYS A 82 11.29 -24.99 -3.48
CA LYS A 82 10.71 -26.27 -3.07
C LYS A 82 10.97 -27.36 -4.12
N ALA A 83 10.77 -27.05 -5.39
CA ALA A 83 11.05 -27.96 -6.50
C ALA A 83 12.55 -28.33 -6.58
N SER A 84 13.45 -27.37 -6.32
CA SER A 84 14.89 -27.59 -6.36
C SER A 84 15.43 -28.47 -5.23
N THR A 85 14.78 -28.44 -4.06
CA THR A 85 15.25 -29.15 -2.87
C THR A 85 14.57 -30.50 -2.64
N LYS A 86 13.34 -30.69 -3.13
CA LYS A 86 12.48 -31.86 -2.82
C LYS A 86 12.29 -32.11 -1.32
N ARG A 87 12.51 -31.08 -0.48
CA ARG A 87 12.45 -31.18 0.99
C ARG A 87 11.05 -30.79 1.49
N PRO A 88 10.63 -31.30 2.67
CA PRO A 88 9.42 -30.81 3.33
C PRO A 88 9.57 -29.32 3.68
N PHE A 89 8.52 -28.55 3.39
CA PHE A 89 8.45 -27.10 3.59
C PHE A 89 7.42 -26.82 4.68
N GLN A 90 7.82 -26.15 5.77
CA GLN A 90 6.90 -25.72 6.81
C GLN A 90 6.37 -24.33 6.44
N GLU A 91 5.21 -24.28 5.80
CA GLU A 91 4.61 -23.04 5.26
C GLU A 91 4.25 -21.99 6.34
N ASN A 92 4.25 -22.39 7.62
CA ASN A 92 3.90 -21.53 8.75
C ASN A 92 5.11 -20.79 9.38
N SER A 93 6.31 -20.84 8.80
CA SER A 93 7.44 -20.06 9.34
C SER A 93 7.25 -18.56 9.10
N ASN A 94 7.46 -17.75 10.13
CA ASN A 94 7.46 -16.29 10.06
C ASN A 94 8.48 -15.76 9.03
N SER A 95 9.61 -16.46 8.87
CA SER A 95 10.65 -16.11 7.88
C SER A 95 10.18 -16.29 6.43
N LEU A 96 9.13 -17.09 6.21
CA LEU A 96 8.53 -17.32 4.89
C LEU A 96 7.29 -16.46 4.64
N GLN A 97 6.65 -15.91 5.68
CA GLN A 97 5.51 -15.00 5.59
C GLN A 97 5.96 -13.56 5.25
N ALA A 98 6.64 -13.40 4.11
CA ALA A 98 7.12 -12.08 3.66
C ALA A 98 6.00 -11.28 2.96
N THR A 99 5.01 -10.83 3.74
CA THR A 99 3.81 -10.08 3.27
C THR A 99 4.14 -8.85 2.42
N TYR A 100 5.30 -8.24 2.65
CA TYR A 100 5.77 -7.04 1.98
C TYR A 100 7.07 -7.25 1.21
N PHE A 101 7.32 -8.48 0.74
CA PHE A 101 8.55 -8.79 0.01
C PHE A 101 8.78 -7.85 -1.18
N ALA A 102 7.77 -7.63 -2.03
CA ALA A 102 7.89 -6.77 -3.19
C ALA A 102 8.22 -5.32 -2.82
N ARG A 103 7.52 -4.76 -1.82
CA ARG A 103 7.82 -3.45 -1.23
C ARG A 103 9.29 -3.35 -0.82
N ASP A 104 9.79 -4.32 -0.05
CA ASP A 104 11.15 -4.28 0.48
C ASP A 104 12.19 -4.24 -0.64
N ILE A 105 12.01 -5.07 -1.67
CA ILE A 105 12.88 -5.05 -2.85
C ILE A 105 12.83 -3.69 -3.54
N LEU A 106 11.62 -3.16 -3.77
CA LEU A 106 11.44 -1.89 -4.47
C LEU A 106 12.04 -0.71 -3.68
N LEU A 107 12.00 -0.71 -2.35
CA LEU A 107 12.64 0.32 -1.54
C LEU A 107 14.16 0.30 -1.66
N VAL A 108 14.75 -0.90 -1.68
CA VAL A 108 16.19 -1.03 -1.94
C VAL A 108 16.51 -0.60 -3.37
N ALA A 109 15.68 -0.98 -4.35
CA ALA A 109 15.83 -0.59 -5.75
C ALA A 109 15.75 0.93 -5.96
N ILE A 110 14.87 1.65 -5.24
CA ILE A 110 14.82 3.11 -5.28
C ILE A 110 16.17 3.72 -4.88
N SER A 111 16.89 3.10 -3.93
CA SER A 111 18.19 3.60 -3.46
C SER A 111 19.38 3.17 -4.33
N GLU A 112 19.36 1.95 -4.87
CA GLU A 112 20.50 1.35 -5.57
C GLU A 112 20.39 1.37 -7.11
N ASP A 113 19.18 1.46 -7.65
CA ASP A 113 18.88 1.31 -9.08
C ASP A 113 17.68 2.17 -9.50
N LYS A 114 17.80 3.46 -9.16
CA LYS A 114 16.70 4.42 -9.16
C LYS A 114 15.95 4.49 -10.49
N ASP A 115 16.64 4.49 -11.62
CA ASP A 115 16.02 4.70 -12.93
C ASP A 115 15.16 3.50 -13.36
N ASN A 116 15.65 2.28 -13.16
CA ASN A 116 14.88 1.07 -13.43
C ASN A 116 13.71 0.92 -12.45
N ALA A 117 13.92 1.23 -11.18
CA ALA A 117 12.86 1.26 -10.18
C ALA A 117 11.78 2.30 -10.53
N PHE A 118 12.19 3.49 -10.98
CA PHE A 118 11.29 4.57 -11.39
C PHE A 118 10.39 4.15 -12.53
N ASN A 119 10.97 3.59 -13.60
CA ASN A 119 10.19 3.13 -14.74
C ASN A 119 9.19 2.03 -14.34
N ALA A 120 9.64 1.02 -13.61
CA ALA A 120 8.80 -0.10 -13.20
C ALA A 120 7.65 0.34 -12.28
N ILE A 121 7.92 1.17 -11.26
CA ILE A 121 6.90 1.68 -10.33
C ILE A 121 5.92 2.60 -11.07
N THR A 122 6.43 3.49 -11.92
CA THR A 122 5.61 4.45 -12.68
C THR A 122 4.66 3.74 -13.63
N THR A 123 5.10 2.69 -14.32
CA THR A 123 4.23 1.92 -15.21
C THR A 123 3.20 1.12 -14.42
N ALA A 124 3.62 0.39 -13.38
CA ALA A 124 2.73 -0.46 -12.60
C ALA A 124 1.62 0.34 -11.90
N PHE A 125 1.95 1.49 -11.29
CA PHE A 125 1.02 2.19 -10.42
C PHE A 125 0.00 3.03 -11.20
N LYS A 126 0.25 3.36 -12.48
CA LYS A 126 -0.50 4.37 -13.24
C LYS A 126 -2.00 4.07 -13.36
N ALA A 127 -2.35 2.89 -13.88
CA ALA A 127 -3.76 2.54 -14.12
C ALA A 127 -4.60 2.50 -12.83
N SER A 128 -4.01 2.03 -11.73
CA SER A 128 -4.68 2.01 -10.42
C SER A 128 -4.81 3.41 -9.83
N SER A 129 -3.80 4.25 -10.02
CA SER A 129 -3.79 5.65 -9.58
C SER A 129 -4.84 6.47 -10.29
N GLN A 130 -4.99 6.27 -11.60
CA GLN A 130 -6.00 6.93 -12.41
C GLN A 130 -7.41 6.61 -11.88
N LYS A 131 -7.71 5.32 -11.65
CA LYS A 131 -9.00 4.91 -11.05
C LYS A 131 -9.24 5.53 -9.68
N VAL A 132 -8.22 5.73 -8.86
CA VAL A 132 -8.34 6.39 -7.56
C VAL A 132 -8.72 7.86 -7.74
N ILE A 133 -8.08 8.56 -8.68
CA ILE A 133 -8.37 9.98 -8.94
C ILE A 133 -9.75 10.15 -9.57
N GLU A 134 -10.09 9.38 -10.61
CA GLU A 134 -11.41 9.45 -11.29
C GLU A 134 -12.58 9.21 -10.32
N ARG A 135 -12.41 8.30 -9.35
CA ARG A 135 -13.43 8.04 -8.32
C ARG A 135 -13.58 9.19 -7.34
N LYS A 136 -12.46 9.80 -6.93
CA LYS A 136 -12.42 10.80 -5.85
C LYS A 136 -12.65 12.23 -6.35
N TYR A 137 -12.27 12.50 -7.59
CA TYR A 137 -12.36 13.79 -8.27
C TYR A 137 -12.95 13.56 -9.68
N PRO A 138 -14.25 13.24 -9.78
CA PRO A 138 -14.90 12.86 -11.05
C PRO A 138 -15.05 14.02 -12.05
N THR A 139 -14.93 15.25 -11.59
CA THR A 139 -14.83 16.44 -12.44
C THR A 139 -13.40 16.54 -12.99
N GLN A 140 -13.21 16.91 -14.27
CA GLN A 140 -11.90 17.21 -14.89
C GLN A 140 -11.12 18.39 -14.24
N ALA A 141 -11.48 18.78 -13.02
CA ALA A 141 -10.87 19.84 -12.24
C ALA A 141 -9.45 19.50 -11.72
N VAL A 142 -8.87 18.38 -12.15
CA VAL A 142 -7.50 17.98 -11.81
C VAL A 142 -6.89 17.30 -13.02
N ASP A 143 -5.75 17.79 -13.50
CA ASP A 143 -4.93 17.07 -14.46
C ASP A 143 -4.26 15.86 -13.78
N PHE A 144 -4.69 14.66 -14.18
CA PHE A 144 -4.15 13.42 -13.62
C PHE A 144 -2.65 13.27 -13.87
N GLU A 145 -2.16 13.62 -15.06
CA GLU A 145 -0.76 13.41 -15.41
C GLU A 145 0.15 14.30 -14.55
N ASP A 146 -0.22 15.56 -14.36
CA ASP A 146 0.53 16.50 -13.51
C ASP A 146 0.56 16.02 -12.05
N VAL A 147 -0.59 15.69 -11.50
CA VAL A 147 -0.70 15.19 -10.11
C VAL A 147 0.06 13.89 -9.92
N TYR A 148 -0.01 12.99 -10.89
CA TYR A 148 0.69 11.72 -10.86
C TYR A 148 2.21 11.90 -10.91
N GLN A 149 2.71 12.75 -11.80
CA GLN A 149 4.13 13.08 -11.91
C GLN A 149 4.66 13.72 -10.62
N GLU A 150 3.96 14.71 -10.06
CA GLU A 150 4.35 15.31 -8.78
C GLU A 150 4.38 14.28 -7.64
N ALA A 151 3.39 13.39 -7.59
CA ALA A 151 3.33 12.34 -6.59
C ALA A 151 4.51 11.35 -6.73
N MET A 152 4.86 10.97 -7.97
CA MET A 152 6.02 10.09 -8.24
C MET A 152 7.33 10.74 -7.84
N ILE A 153 7.53 12.02 -8.18
CA ILE A 153 8.70 12.78 -7.74
C ILE A 153 8.78 12.81 -6.21
N SER A 154 7.65 13.01 -5.53
CA SER A 154 7.60 13.04 -4.06
C SER A 154 7.94 11.69 -3.44
N LEU A 155 7.48 10.57 -4.03
CA LEU A 155 7.82 9.22 -3.58
C LEU A 155 9.32 8.95 -3.67
N PHE A 156 9.94 9.29 -4.80
CA PHE A 156 11.37 9.03 -5.05
C PHE A 156 12.30 10.01 -4.32
N LYS A 157 11.81 11.20 -3.95
CA LYS A 157 12.55 12.11 -3.08
C LYS A 157 12.52 11.68 -1.62
N ASN A 158 11.39 11.13 -1.15
CA ASN A 158 11.17 10.75 0.24
C ASN A 158 10.51 9.37 0.35
N PRO A 159 11.20 8.28 -0.03
CA PRO A 159 10.64 6.94 0.10
C PRO A 159 10.45 6.58 1.58
N PRO A 160 9.50 5.68 1.91
CA PRO A 160 9.37 5.22 3.28
C PRO A 160 10.61 4.42 3.69
N SER A 161 10.95 4.47 4.99
CA SER A 161 12.12 3.78 5.53
C SER A 161 11.91 2.26 5.52
N PRO A 162 12.89 1.46 5.04
CA PRO A 162 12.81 0.00 5.05
C PRO A 162 12.70 -0.61 6.45
N ASP A 163 13.28 0.06 7.46
CA ASP A 163 13.44 -0.48 8.82
C ASP A 163 12.18 -0.33 9.71
N LYS A 164 11.16 0.39 9.22
CA LYS A 164 9.91 0.56 9.95
C LYS A 164 9.01 -0.65 9.73
N ALA A 165 9.05 -1.60 10.67
CA ALA A 165 8.37 -2.89 10.65
C ALA A 165 6.83 -2.88 10.43
N HIS A 166 6.18 -1.70 10.37
CA HIS A 166 4.72 -1.56 10.23
C HIS A 166 4.30 -0.50 9.21
N THR A 167 4.80 -0.58 7.98
CA THR A 167 4.37 0.34 6.92
C THR A 167 3.67 -0.44 5.82
N ALA A 168 2.53 0.02 5.33
CA ALA A 168 1.72 -0.65 4.32
C ALA A 168 2.47 -1.00 3.02
N GLN A 169 1.76 -1.56 2.03
CA GLN A 169 2.28 -1.71 0.66
C GLN A 169 2.81 -0.35 0.15
N LEU A 170 3.84 -0.38 -0.70
CA LEU A 170 4.41 0.82 -1.31
C LEU A 170 3.34 1.61 -2.07
N PHE A 171 2.46 0.91 -2.78
CA PHE A 171 1.33 1.53 -3.45
C PHE A 171 0.38 2.26 -2.48
N SER A 172 0.13 1.73 -1.28
CA SER A 172 -0.72 2.40 -0.27
C SER A 172 -0.07 3.69 0.25
N PHE A 173 1.25 3.68 0.46
CA PHE A 173 2.00 4.89 0.78
C PHE A 173 1.93 5.91 -0.36
N PHE A 174 2.15 5.47 -1.59
CA PHE A 174 2.05 6.31 -2.79
C PHE A 174 0.65 6.90 -2.98
N ARG A 175 -0.41 6.10 -2.79
CA ARG A 175 -1.82 6.54 -2.86
C ARG A 175 -2.08 7.71 -1.92
N THR A 176 -1.47 7.71 -0.74
CA THR A 176 -1.58 8.81 0.23
C THR A 176 -0.95 10.10 -0.31
N ILE A 177 0.22 10.01 -0.95
CA ILE A 177 0.87 11.15 -1.60
C ILE A 177 0.00 11.67 -2.74
N LEU A 178 -0.44 10.78 -3.62
CA LEU A 178 -1.25 11.08 -4.80
C LEU A 178 -2.54 11.82 -4.44
N VAL A 179 -3.29 11.30 -3.47
CA VAL A 179 -4.57 11.90 -3.03
C VAL A 179 -4.37 13.29 -2.42
N ARG A 180 -3.26 13.52 -1.69
CA ARG A 180 -2.93 14.84 -1.14
C ARG A 180 -2.62 15.84 -2.26
N ARG A 181 -1.84 15.42 -3.26
CA ARG A 181 -1.52 16.25 -4.43
C ARG A 181 -2.78 16.62 -5.23
N ALA A 182 -3.67 15.66 -5.45
CA ALA A 182 -4.95 15.92 -6.09
C ALA A 182 -5.83 16.90 -5.29
N ALA A 183 -5.85 16.77 -3.96
CA ALA A 183 -6.61 17.69 -3.11
C ALA A 183 -6.06 19.12 -3.16
N ASP A 184 -4.73 19.27 -3.18
CA ASP A 184 -4.07 20.56 -3.27
C ASP A 184 -4.32 21.22 -4.64
N ALA A 185 -4.25 20.45 -5.73
CA ALA A 185 -4.57 20.92 -7.08
C ALA A 185 -6.02 21.41 -7.19
N PHE A 186 -6.97 20.57 -6.76
CA PHE A 186 -8.39 20.91 -6.76
C PHE A 186 -8.72 22.18 -5.95
N GLN A 187 -8.06 22.39 -4.81
CA GLN A 187 -8.25 23.59 -3.99
C GLN A 187 -7.67 24.87 -4.62
N ARG A 188 -6.66 24.76 -5.49
CA ARG A 188 -6.11 25.91 -6.22
C ARG A 188 -7.08 26.35 -7.31
N ASP A 189 -7.66 25.41 -8.05
CA ASP A 189 -8.61 25.72 -9.11
C ASP A 189 -9.90 26.35 -8.59
N GLN A 190 -10.34 26.00 -7.38
CA GLN A 190 -11.48 26.66 -6.71
C GLN A 190 -11.19 28.08 -6.21
N LYS A 191 -9.92 28.51 -6.17
CA LYS A 191 -9.51 29.85 -5.71
C LYS A 191 -9.27 30.84 -6.84
N ILE A 192 -9.44 30.42 -8.10
CA ILE A 192 -9.41 31.32 -9.25
C ILE A 192 -10.78 32.02 -9.30
N ASP A 193 -10.77 33.30 -8.92
CA ASP A 193 -11.84 34.31 -8.77
C ASP A 193 -13.32 33.89 -8.89
N PRO A 194 -14.20 34.26 -7.92
CA PRO A 194 -15.63 34.05 -8.07
C PRO A 194 -16.20 35.04 -9.09
N PRO A 195 -16.94 34.60 -10.13
CA PRO A 195 -18.00 35.43 -10.66
C PRO A 195 -19.02 35.64 -9.53
N GLU A 196 -19.37 36.91 -9.29
CA GLU A 196 -20.59 37.26 -8.59
C GLU A 196 -21.75 36.44 -9.15
N ASP A 197 -22.55 35.90 -8.25
CA ASP A 197 -23.75 35.12 -8.51
C ASP A 197 -23.52 33.64 -8.88
N LEU A 198 -23.71 32.76 -7.89
CA LEU A 198 -24.74 31.71 -7.94
C LEU A 198 -24.63 30.79 -6.71
N THR A 199 -25.69 30.81 -5.92
CA THR A 199 -26.02 29.89 -4.84
C THR A 199 -26.25 28.48 -5.38
N ILE A 200 -25.24 27.61 -5.37
CA ILE A 200 -25.46 26.17 -5.58
C ILE A 200 -24.74 25.36 -4.50
N ASN A 201 -25.55 24.72 -3.65
CA ASN A 201 -25.12 23.85 -2.55
C ASN A 201 -24.31 22.64 -3.06
N PRO A 202 -23.06 22.43 -2.60
CA PRO A 202 -22.25 21.26 -2.98
C PRO A 202 -22.51 20.08 -2.02
N SER A 203 -23.75 19.57 -1.97
CA SER A 203 -24.14 18.51 -1.02
C SER A 203 -24.32 17.11 -1.61
N GLU A 204 -24.22 16.88 -2.92
CA GLU A 204 -24.77 15.64 -3.49
C GLU A 204 -23.81 14.49 -3.85
N ASN A 205 -22.50 14.54 -3.57
CA ASN A 205 -21.65 13.37 -3.86
C ASN A 205 -20.59 13.00 -2.81
N ARG A 206 -20.81 13.35 -1.53
CA ARG A 206 -19.87 13.07 -0.41
C ARG A 206 -20.19 11.81 0.42
N ASN A 207 -21.04 10.90 -0.07
CA ASN A 207 -21.60 9.82 0.73
C ASN A 207 -21.21 8.40 0.30
N ASN A 208 -20.11 8.23 -0.45
CA ASN A 208 -19.59 6.88 -0.68
C ASN A 208 -18.97 6.32 0.62
N ILE A 209 -19.76 5.52 1.35
CA ILE A 209 -19.37 4.87 2.59
C ILE A 209 -18.12 3.98 2.40
N ASN A 210 -17.91 3.45 1.19
CA ASN A 210 -16.80 2.55 0.89
C ASN A 210 -15.43 3.29 0.89
N ASP A 211 -15.37 4.53 0.40
CA ASP A 211 -14.12 5.33 0.45
C ASP A 211 -13.75 5.75 1.88
N PHE A 212 -14.75 5.91 2.75
CA PHE A 212 -14.55 6.22 4.15
C PHE A 212 -14.03 5.01 4.94
N THR A 213 -14.51 3.81 4.62
CA THR A 213 -14.04 2.56 5.23
C THR A 213 -12.61 2.23 4.83
N ASP A 214 -12.26 2.35 3.55
CA ASP A 214 -10.93 2.06 3.02
C ASP A 214 -9.83 2.81 3.78
N HIS A 215 -10.00 4.12 3.95
CA HIS A 215 -8.99 4.95 4.63
C HIS A 215 -8.82 4.60 6.11
N ILE A 216 -9.86 4.13 6.80
CA ILE A 216 -9.76 3.71 8.20
C ILE A 216 -9.06 2.35 8.30
N ILE A 217 -9.38 1.42 7.39
CA ILE A 217 -8.74 0.09 7.32
C ILE A 217 -7.24 0.25 7.09
N GLU A 218 -6.87 1.07 6.10
CA GLU A 218 -5.48 1.35 5.74
C GLU A 218 -4.72 2.06 6.87
N ALA A 219 -5.30 3.09 7.49
CA ALA A 219 -4.62 3.88 8.51
C ALA A 219 -4.40 3.13 9.85
N ASN A 220 -5.10 2.00 10.05
CA ASN A 220 -5.06 1.25 11.31
C ASN A 220 -4.68 -0.22 11.12
N ASN A 221 -4.20 -0.61 9.93
CA ASN A 221 -3.81 -1.97 9.57
C ASN A 221 -4.88 -3.02 9.92
N LEU A 222 -6.16 -2.68 9.77
CA LEU A 222 -7.25 -3.58 10.18
C LEU A 222 -7.30 -4.85 9.31
N ALA A 223 -6.78 -4.79 8.07
CA ALA A 223 -6.73 -5.91 7.14
C ALA A 223 -5.93 -7.11 7.68
N GLU A 224 -4.89 -6.87 8.48
CA GLU A 224 -4.09 -7.93 9.10
C GLU A 224 -4.84 -8.63 10.24
N LEU A 225 -5.77 -7.94 10.90
CA LEU A 225 -6.52 -8.44 12.05
C LEU A 225 -7.76 -9.27 11.66
N PHE A 226 -8.36 -9.01 10.50
CA PHE A 226 -9.68 -9.56 10.15
C PHE A 226 -9.77 -10.23 8.76
N GLY A 227 -8.69 -10.25 7.96
CA GLY A 227 -8.69 -10.79 6.59
C GLY A 227 -9.30 -9.82 5.57
N SER A 228 -8.91 -9.93 4.29
CA SER A 228 -9.20 -8.91 3.25
C SER A 228 -10.63 -8.90 2.72
N ASP A 229 -11.31 -10.05 2.72
CA ASP A 229 -12.45 -10.24 1.79
C ASP A 229 -13.81 -9.78 2.34
N ASP A 230 -13.92 -9.55 3.66
CA ASP A 230 -15.15 -9.08 4.32
C ASP A 230 -14.96 -7.84 5.19
N ILE A 231 -13.77 -7.26 5.21
CA ILE A 231 -13.42 -6.20 6.15
C ILE A 231 -14.22 -4.91 5.94
N ASP A 232 -14.55 -4.57 4.70
CA ASP A 232 -15.37 -3.39 4.37
C ASP A 232 -16.77 -3.52 4.96
N LYS A 233 -17.37 -4.70 4.90
CA LYS A 233 -18.70 -4.97 5.47
C LYS A 233 -18.66 -4.94 6.99
N ILE A 234 -17.62 -5.52 7.60
CA ILE A 234 -17.44 -5.55 9.05
C ILE A 234 -17.23 -4.12 9.58
N LEU A 235 -16.36 -3.34 8.92
CA LEU A 235 -16.10 -1.96 9.30
C LEU A 235 -17.32 -1.07 9.06
N THR A 236 -18.04 -1.23 7.95
CA THR A 236 -19.30 -0.50 7.70
C THR A 236 -20.30 -0.74 8.83
N LYS A 237 -20.47 -2.00 9.27
CA LYS A 237 -21.32 -2.33 10.43
C LYS A 237 -20.81 -1.68 11.72
N ALA A 238 -19.49 -1.67 11.96
CA ALA A 238 -18.91 -1.04 13.15
C ALA A 238 -19.09 0.50 13.15
N LEU A 239 -18.89 1.14 12.01
CA LEU A 239 -19.14 2.57 11.82
C LEU A 239 -20.62 2.92 12.01
N ASN A 240 -21.53 2.04 11.58
CA ASN A 240 -22.96 2.21 11.79
C ASN A 240 -23.37 2.11 13.27
N LYS A 241 -22.60 1.40 14.09
CA LYS A 241 -22.77 1.33 15.56
C LYS A 241 -22.12 2.50 16.30
N LEU A 242 -21.26 3.29 15.66
CA LEU A 242 -20.77 4.53 16.26
C LEU A 242 -21.86 5.61 16.27
N GLY A 243 -21.87 6.40 17.34
CA GLY A 243 -22.65 7.63 17.41
C GLY A 243 -22.27 8.64 16.31
N PRO A 244 -23.23 9.51 15.91
CA PRO A 244 -23.08 10.42 14.76
C PRO A 244 -21.88 11.36 14.86
N ASP A 245 -21.50 11.77 16.08
CA ASP A 245 -20.33 12.60 16.31
C ASP A 245 -19.00 11.90 16.03
N CYS A 246 -18.86 10.63 16.44
CA CYS A 246 -17.65 9.87 16.12
C CYS A 246 -17.57 9.57 14.63
N ARG A 247 -18.70 9.23 14.00
CA ARG A 247 -18.74 8.96 12.57
C ARG A 247 -18.35 10.19 11.76
N SER A 248 -18.92 11.35 12.08
CA SER A 248 -18.59 12.62 11.41
C SER A 248 -17.16 13.08 11.69
N LEU A 249 -16.64 12.91 12.91
CA LEU A 249 -15.24 13.21 13.23
C LEU A 249 -14.26 12.35 12.43
N LEU A 250 -14.49 11.04 12.38
CA LEU A 250 -13.65 10.14 11.60
C LEU A 250 -13.78 10.42 10.11
N LYS A 251 -14.99 10.74 9.62
CA LYS A 251 -15.18 11.19 8.23
C LYS A 251 -14.36 12.44 7.95
N TYR A 252 -14.42 13.45 8.82
CA TYR A 252 -13.62 14.67 8.66
C TYR A 252 -12.13 14.40 8.67
N LYS A 253 -11.66 13.46 9.50
CA LYS A 253 -10.24 13.16 9.61
C LYS A 253 -9.70 12.30 8.47
N TYR A 254 -10.43 11.27 8.07
CA TYR A 254 -9.93 10.21 7.18
C TYR A 254 -10.48 10.32 5.76
N PHE A 255 -11.72 10.79 5.60
CA PHE A 255 -12.35 10.96 4.29
C PHE A 255 -12.14 12.39 3.75
N ASP A 256 -12.55 13.42 4.51
CA ASP A 256 -12.35 14.83 4.12
C ASP A 256 -10.92 15.35 4.39
N GLN A 257 -10.07 14.54 5.06
CA GLN A 257 -8.67 14.84 5.40
C GLN A 257 -8.41 16.20 6.06
N LEU A 258 -9.38 16.73 6.81
CA LEU A 258 -9.26 18.02 7.48
C LEU A 258 -8.14 18.02 8.54
N LYS A 259 -7.42 19.13 8.64
CA LYS A 259 -6.46 19.37 9.73
C LYS A 259 -7.23 19.52 11.04
N GLN A 260 -6.58 19.18 12.17
CA GLN A 260 -7.23 19.24 13.50
C GLN A 260 -7.84 20.62 13.79
N ARG A 261 -7.19 21.70 13.35
CA ARG A 261 -7.71 23.07 13.45
C ARG A 261 -9.03 23.28 12.70
N GLN A 262 -9.10 22.82 11.45
CA GLN A 262 -10.31 22.90 10.62
C GLN A 262 -11.45 22.05 11.18
N ILE A 263 -11.13 20.88 11.75
CA ILE A 263 -12.12 20.04 12.43
C ILE A 263 -12.66 20.74 13.68
N ALA A 264 -11.77 21.34 14.47
CA ALA A 264 -12.13 22.12 15.65
C ALA A 264 -13.07 23.27 15.32
N GLU A 265 -12.73 24.08 14.32
CA GLU A 265 -13.57 25.19 13.84
C GLU A 265 -14.94 24.69 13.38
N LYS A 266 -14.98 23.62 12.58
CA LYS A 266 -16.25 23.06 12.04
C LYS A 266 -17.16 22.42 13.09
N LYS A 267 -16.59 21.96 14.20
CA LYS A 267 -17.32 21.29 15.30
C LYS A 267 -17.50 22.15 16.54
N GLY A 268 -16.95 23.37 16.57
CA GLY A 268 -16.94 24.22 17.76
C GLY A 268 -16.13 23.62 18.93
N TRP A 269 -15.06 22.88 18.63
CA TRP A 269 -14.20 22.24 19.64
C TRP A 269 -12.87 22.98 19.76
N SER A 270 -12.16 22.78 20.88
CA SER A 270 -10.76 23.23 20.96
C SER A 270 -9.87 22.35 20.09
N THR A 271 -8.92 22.95 19.37
CA THR A 271 -7.98 22.22 18.49
C THR A 271 -7.25 21.10 19.22
N ASN A 272 -6.83 21.36 20.47
CA ASN A 272 -6.13 20.39 21.31
C ASN A 272 -6.99 19.17 21.68
N SER A 273 -8.33 19.29 21.66
CA SER A 273 -9.23 18.17 22.00
C SER A 273 -9.50 17.23 20.82
N VAL A 274 -9.22 17.67 19.58
CA VAL A 274 -9.58 16.92 18.37
C VAL A 274 -8.81 15.61 18.29
N GLY A 275 -7.50 15.62 18.56
CA GLY A 275 -6.67 14.40 18.57
C GLY A 275 -7.20 13.34 19.55
N THR A 276 -7.45 13.75 20.80
CA THR A 276 -7.99 12.86 21.84
C THR A 276 -9.36 12.31 21.47
N ARG A 277 -10.24 13.12 20.84
CA ARG A 277 -11.55 12.66 20.37
C ARG A 277 -11.43 11.64 19.23
N ILE A 278 -10.49 11.83 18.29
CA ILE A 278 -10.21 10.87 17.22
C ILE A 278 -9.77 9.53 17.84
N SER A 279 -8.80 9.56 18.76
CA SER A 279 -8.32 8.35 19.44
C SER A 279 -9.44 7.61 20.18
N ARG A 280 -10.32 8.34 20.88
CA ARG A 280 -11.49 7.74 21.55
C ARG A 280 -12.46 7.09 20.57
N CYS A 281 -12.73 7.72 19.43
CA CYS A 281 -13.61 7.15 18.41
C CYS A 281 -13.00 5.93 17.72
N LEU A 282 -11.68 5.91 17.48
CA LEU A 282 -10.97 4.73 17.00
C LEU A 282 -10.97 3.58 18.01
N SER A 283 -10.79 3.89 19.31
CA SER A 283 -10.90 2.89 20.37
C SER A 283 -12.29 2.24 20.36
N LYS A 284 -13.36 3.05 20.26
CA LYS A 284 -14.73 2.54 20.15
C LYS A 284 -14.93 1.64 18.94
N ILE A 285 -14.34 1.97 17.79
CA ILE A 285 -14.36 1.09 16.61
C ILE A 285 -13.68 -0.24 16.94
N LYS A 286 -12.47 -0.21 17.52
CA LYS A 286 -11.75 -1.43 17.92
C LYS A 286 -12.56 -2.28 18.89
N ASP A 287 -13.22 -1.67 19.88
CA ASP A 287 -14.06 -2.38 20.85
C ASP A 287 -15.27 -3.05 20.19
N ILE A 288 -15.90 -2.36 19.22
CA ILE A 288 -17.01 -2.91 18.44
C ILE A 288 -16.55 -4.07 17.54
N LEU A 289 -15.36 -3.95 16.93
CA LEU A 289 -14.78 -4.95 16.04
C LEU A 289 -14.28 -6.20 16.79
N ASN A 290 -13.67 -6.01 17.97
CA ASN A 290 -13.23 -7.12 18.83
C ASN A 290 -14.39 -7.82 19.56
N GLY A 291 -15.60 -7.24 19.46
CA GLY A 291 -16.86 -7.85 19.83
C GLY A 291 -16.99 -8.16 21.31
N GLY A 292 -17.39 -7.19 22.14
CA GLY A 292 -18.18 -7.45 23.36
C GLY A 292 -17.67 -8.54 24.33
N LYS A 293 -16.39 -8.91 24.29
CA LYS A 293 -15.74 -9.79 25.26
C LYS A 293 -15.43 -8.97 26.50
N LYS A 294 -16.44 -8.83 27.36
CA LYS A 294 -16.18 -8.89 28.79
C LYS A 294 -16.14 -10.35 29.18
#